data_AF-A0A7X1BKK5-F1
#
_entry.id   AF-A0A7X1BKK5-F1
#
_cell.length_a   1.000
_cell.length_b   1.000
_cell.length_c   1.000
_cell.angle_alpha   90.00
_cell.angle_beta   90.00
_cell.angle_gamma   90.00
#
_symmetry.space_group_name_H-M   'P 1'
#
loop_
_entity.id
_entity.type
_entity.pdbx_description
1 polymer ?
#
loop_
_entity_poly.entity_id
_entity_poly.type
_entity_poly.pdbx_seq_one_letter_code
_entity_poly.pdbx_strand_id
1 'polypeptide(L)'
;MPDGALLILNGLAEQALFDVSHKSNGFSNVDVLEVTDKGQEVEFWDRKDGAYIYHRAVAEIKECTETGPSGMKIVRVSYTRKPVDVPSWVDKSAFAGVREMTEPAESLISLVKTSNSWKAN
;
A
#
# COMPACT_ATOMS: atom_id res chain seq x y z
N MET A 1 -14.52 7.54 -4.43
CA MET A 1 -13.66 6.99 -3.36
C MET A 1 -12.57 8.03 -3.11
N PRO A 2 -12.25 8.38 -1.85
CA PRO A 2 -11.11 9.25 -1.58
C PRO A 2 -9.86 8.62 -2.18
N ASP A 3 -8.96 9.47 -2.65
CA ASP A 3 -7.66 9.05 -3.16
C ASP A 3 -6.90 8.29 -2.06
N GLY A 4 -6.36 7.11 -2.39
CA GLY A 4 -5.58 6.29 -1.44
C GLY A 4 -4.38 7.05 -0.89
N ALA A 5 -3.80 7.97 -1.65
CA ALA A 5 -2.71 8.84 -1.19
C ALA A 5 -3.17 9.80 -0.08
N LEU A 6 -4.39 10.34 -0.19
CA LEU A 6 -4.94 11.25 0.81
C LEU A 6 -5.20 10.54 2.15
N LEU A 7 -5.68 9.29 2.10
CA LEU A 7 -5.90 8.49 3.30
C LEU A 7 -4.60 8.17 4.05
N ILE A 8 -3.50 7.97 3.31
CA ILE A 8 -2.17 7.76 3.90
C ILE A 8 -1.67 9.04 4.58
N LEU A 9 -1.80 10.20 3.92
CA LEU A 9 -1.40 11.48 4.51
C LEU A 9 -2.19 11.80 5.78
N ASN A 10 -3.50 11.51 5.78
CA ASN A 10 -4.33 11.66 6.97
C ASN A 10 -3.84 10.80 8.13
N GLY A 11 -3.49 9.54 7.90
CA GLY A 11 -2.97 8.67 8.96
C GLY A 11 -1.60 9.10 9.51
N LEU A 12 -0.76 9.73 8.68
CA LEU A 12 0.49 10.33 9.15
C LEU A 12 0.23 11.59 10.00
N ALA A 13 -0.74 12.43 9.59
CA ALA A 13 -1.13 13.62 10.33
C ALA A 13 -1.83 13.29 11.67
N GLU A 14 -2.71 12.28 11.69
CA GLU A 14 -3.39 11.80 12.92
C GLU A 14 -2.40 11.30 13.98
N GLN A 15 -1.26 10.75 13.54
CA GLN A 15 -0.17 10.35 14.43
C GLN A 15 0.75 11.51 14.83
N ALA A 16 0.44 12.74 14.42
CA ALA A 16 1.25 13.93 14.61
C ALA A 16 2.68 13.78 14.06
N LEU A 17 2.86 13.09 12.94
CA LEU A 17 4.15 12.98 12.24
C LEU A 17 4.37 14.14 11.26
N PHE A 18 3.28 14.72 10.77
CA PHE A 18 3.26 15.90 9.91
C PHE A 18 2.20 16.90 10.35
N ASP A 19 2.52 18.18 10.20
CA ASP A 19 1.55 19.25 10.08
C ASP A 19 1.30 19.57 8.60
N VAL A 20 0.02 19.76 8.25
CA VAL A 20 -0.39 20.15 6.89
C VAL A 20 -0.82 21.62 6.93
N SER A 21 -0.14 22.46 6.15
CA SER A 21 -0.53 23.86 5.97
C SER A 21 -0.81 24.17 4.50
N HIS A 22 -1.89 24.91 4.26
CA HIS A 22 -2.24 25.38 2.92
C HIS A 22 -1.59 26.74 2.68
N LYS A 23 -0.63 26.83 1.75
CA LYS A 23 -0.03 28.11 1.35
C LYS A 23 -0.53 28.48 -0.03
N SER A 24 -1.03 29.71 -0.16
CA SER A 24 -1.30 30.33 -1.46
C SER A 24 -0.12 31.20 -1.83
N ASN A 25 0.47 30.97 -3.01
CA ASN A 25 1.60 31.78 -3.51
C ASN A 25 1.14 32.81 -4.57
N GLY A 26 -0.17 33.09 -4.65
CA GLY A 26 -0.75 34.02 -5.62
C GLY A 26 -0.99 33.42 -7.02
N PHE A 27 -0.43 32.25 -7.35
CA PHE A 27 -0.62 31.55 -8.63
C PHE A 27 -1.21 30.15 -8.47
N SER A 28 -0.92 29.48 -7.37
CA SER A 28 -1.47 28.18 -7.01
C SER A 28 -1.64 28.05 -5.50
N ASN A 29 -2.51 27.12 -5.10
CA ASN A 29 -2.56 26.63 -3.74
C ASN A 29 -1.68 25.40 -3.66
N VAL A 30 -0.78 25.36 -2.68
CA VAL A 30 0.10 24.23 -2.41
C VAL A 30 -0.07 23.78 -0.97
N ASP A 31 -0.08 22.46 -0.80
CA ASP A 31 -0.04 21.85 0.52
C ASP A 31 1.43 21.73 0.94
N VAL A 32 1.74 22.23 2.12
CA VAL A 32 3.07 22.14 2.73
C VAL A 32 2.99 21.18 3.90
N LEU A 33 3.75 20.11 3.80
CA LEU A 33 3.93 19.10 4.83
C LEU A 33 5.17 19.45 5.64
N GLU A 34 4.99 19.75 6.93
CA GLU A 34 6.08 20.06 7.85
C GLU A 34 6.23 18.91 8.85
N VAL A 35 7.41 18.27 8.87
CA VAL A 35 7.69 17.16 9.80
C VAL A 35 7.73 17.71 11.22
N THR A 36 6.96 17.13 12.13
CA THR A 36 6.94 17.53 13.55
C THR A 36 8.18 17.02 14.29
N ASP A 37 8.42 17.49 15.51
CA ASP A 37 9.51 16.97 16.37
C ASP A 37 9.38 15.44 16.57
N LYS A 38 8.15 14.95 16.81
CA LYS A 38 7.84 13.51 16.88
C LYS A 38 8.19 12.80 15.57
N GLY A 39 7.89 13.41 14.43
CA GLY A 39 8.22 12.87 13.12
C GLY A 39 9.74 12.77 12.89
N GLN A 40 10.51 13.75 13.37
CA GLN A 40 11.97 13.70 13.32
C GLN A 40 12.53 12.55 14.17
N GLU A 41 11.99 12.33 15.37
CA GLU A 41 12.46 11.28 16.29
C GLU A 41 12.35 9.86 15.72
N VAL A 42 11.33 9.59 14.90
CA VAL A 42 11.10 8.26 14.32
C VAL A 42 11.67 8.09 12.91
N GLU A 43 12.32 9.14 12.37
CA GLU A 43 12.99 9.15 11.06
C GLU A 43 12.16 8.56 9.91
N PHE A 44 10.83 8.74 9.95
CA PHE A 44 9.92 8.03 9.03
C PHE A 44 9.94 8.53 7.59
N TRP A 45 10.48 9.73 7.34
CA TRP A 45 10.41 10.43 6.06
C TRP A 45 11.79 10.74 5.49
N ASP A 46 12.08 10.18 4.32
CA ASP A 46 13.22 10.57 3.49
C ASP A 46 12.80 11.59 2.43
N ARG A 47 13.62 12.63 2.21
CA ARG A 47 13.28 13.69 1.24
C ARG A 47 13.28 13.24 -0.22
N LYS A 48 14.00 12.17 -0.55
CA LYS A 48 14.12 11.63 -1.90
C LYS A 48 13.16 10.47 -2.12
N ASP A 49 13.05 9.58 -1.14
CA ASP A 49 12.36 8.30 -1.25
C ASP A 49 10.99 8.30 -0.54
N GLY A 50 10.66 9.34 0.24
CA GLY A 50 9.39 9.50 0.94
C GLY A 50 9.30 8.69 2.24
N ALA A 51 8.08 8.40 2.70
CA ALA A 51 7.85 7.51 3.83
C ALA A 51 7.51 6.09 3.40
N TYR A 52 8.18 5.12 4.04
CA TYR A 52 7.88 3.71 3.91
C TYR A 52 6.91 3.28 5.01
N ILE A 53 5.71 2.79 4.64
CA ILE A 53 4.67 2.39 5.61
C ILE A 53 4.42 0.87 5.62
N TYR A 54 4.39 0.23 4.45
CA TYR A 54 4.24 -1.22 4.33
C TYR A 54 4.48 -1.68 2.89
N HIS A 55 4.68 -2.99 2.71
CA HIS A 55 4.44 -3.67 1.45
C HIS A 55 3.42 -4.81 1.63
N ARG A 56 2.87 -5.34 0.53
CA ARG A 56 1.85 -6.39 0.59
C ARG A 56 2.49 -7.74 0.30
N ALA A 57 2.28 -8.70 1.20
CA ALA A 57 2.63 -10.10 0.98
C ALA A 57 1.39 -10.98 0.92
N VAL A 58 1.50 -12.11 0.21
CA VAL A 58 0.47 -13.16 0.22
C VAL A 58 0.33 -13.70 1.64
N ALA A 59 -0.88 -13.67 2.18
CA ALA A 59 -1.21 -14.22 3.48
C ALA A 59 -1.66 -15.67 3.37
N GLU A 60 -2.55 -15.98 2.44
CA GLU A 60 -3.12 -17.30 2.23
C GLU A 60 -3.48 -17.50 0.76
N ILE A 61 -3.18 -18.67 0.21
CA ILE A 61 -3.69 -19.11 -1.11
C ILE A 61 -4.99 -19.88 -0.87
N LYS A 62 -6.08 -19.44 -1.50
CA LYS A 62 -7.42 -20.00 -1.32
C LYS A 62 -7.75 -21.08 -2.33
N GLU A 63 -7.48 -20.82 -3.61
CA GLU A 63 -7.79 -21.75 -4.68
C GLU A 63 -6.78 -21.64 -5.82
N CYS A 64 -6.49 -22.78 -6.44
CA CYS A 64 -5.68 -22.90 -7.65
C CYS A 64 -6.46 -23.71 -8.69
N THR A 65 -6.99 -23.06 -9.72
CA THR A 65 -7.75 -23.74 -10.78
C THR A 65 -6.96 -23.74 -12.08
N GLU A 66 -6.67 -24.93 -12.64
CA GLU A 66 -6.10 -25.05 -13.98
C GLU A 66 -7.23 -24.92 -15.02
N THR A 67 -7.10 -23.95 -15.92
CA THR A 67 -8.06 -23.65 -16.99
C THR A 67 -7.33 -23.41 -18.30
N GLY A 68 -7.87 -23.89 -19.41
CA GLY A 68 -7.35 -23.54 -20.74
C GLY A 68 -7.66 -24.56 -21.83
N PRO A 69 -7.78 -24.11 -23.10
CA PRO A 69 -7.89 -25.00 -24.24
C PRO A 69 -6.60 -25.80 -24.47
N SER A 70 -6.68 -26.90 -25.22
CA SER A 70 -5.52 -27.77 -25.51
C SER A 70 -4.34 -26.96 -26.06
N GLY A 71 -3.28 -26.82 -25.26
CA GLY A 71 -2.04 -26.13 -25.62
C GLY A 71 -1.65 -24.98 -24.70
N MET A 72 -2.59 -24.34 -23.98
CA MET A 72 -2.30 -23.20 -23.10
C MET A 72 -2.76 -23.49 -21.68
N LYS A 73 -1.81 -23.71 -20.75
CA LYS A 73 -2.09 -23.94 -19.33
C LYS A 73 -2.17 -22.61 -18.60
N ILE A 74 -3.37 -22.20 -18.17
CA ILE A 74 -3.58 -21.05 -17.28
C ILE A 74 -3.93 -21.57 -15.89
N VAL A 75 -3.27 -21.07 -14.86
CA VAL A 75 -3.65 -21.31 -13.46
C VAL A 75 -4.20 -20.02 -12.89
N ARG A 76 -5.45 -20.05 -12.42
CA ARG A 76 -6.01 -18.95 -11.63
C ARG A 76 -5.74 -19.21 -10.16
N VAL A 77 -5.09 -18.27 -9.50
CA VAL A 77 -4.79 -18.33 -8.07
C VAL A 77 -5.57 -17.24 -7.37
N SER A 78 -6.49 -17.63 -6.48
CA SER A 78 -7.13 -16.71 -5.53
C SER A 78 -6.37 -16.74 -4.20
N TYR A 79 -6.16 -15.58 -3.62
CA TYR A 79 -5.34 -15.43 -2.41
C TYR A 79 -5.67 -14.15 -1.68
N THR A 80 -5.39 -14.13 -0.39
CA THR A 80 -5.44 -12.92 0.42
C THR A 80 -4.05 -12.29 0.51
N ARG A 81 -4.01 -10.96 0.61
CA ARG A 81 -2.78 -10.21 0.88
C ARG A 81 -2.92 -9.47 2.20
N LYS A 82 -1.84 -9.38 2.96
CA LYS A 82 -1.77 -8.58 4.19
C LYS A 82 -0.58 -7.62 4.15
N PRO A 83 -0.64 -6.48 4.85
CA PRO A 83 0.51 -5.61 5.02
C PRO A 83 1.57 -6.33 5.86
N VAL A 84 2.81 -6.24 5.42
CA VAL A 84 4.00 -6.76 6.13
C VAL A 84 5.07 -5.68 6.19
N ASP A 85 6.07 -5.90 7.04
CA ASP A 85 7.15 -4.96 7.31
C ASP A 85 6.65 -3.57 7.73
N VAL A 86 5.49 -3.54 8.40
CA VAL A 86 4.92 -2.31 8.98
C VAL A 86 5.86 -1.81 10.08
N PRO A 87 6.43 -0.59 9.96
CA PRO A 87 7.32 -0.04 10.98
C PRO A 87 6.64 0.03 12.36
N SER A 88 7.41 -0.13 13.43
CA SER A 88 6.88 -0.17 14.80
C SER A 88 6.27 1.16 15.27
N TRP A 89 6.64 2.28 14.63
CA TRP A 89 6.06 3.60 14.92
C TRP A 89 4.66 3.79 14.30
N VAL A 90 4.24 2.89 13.40
CA VAL A 90 2.93 2.97 12.74
C VAL A 90 1.83 2.47 13.68
N ASP A 91 0.95 3.40 14.08
CA ASP A 91 -0.35 3.08 14.64
C ASP A 91 -1.33 2.76 13.50
N LYS A 92 -1.68 1.49 13.35
CA LYS A 92 -2.60 1.02 12.30
C LYS A 92 -4.00 1.64 12.41
N SER A 93 -4.41 2.08 13.60
CA SER A 93 -5.74 2.69 13.80
C SER A 93 -5.87 4.03 13.11
N ALA A 94 -4.78 4.81 13.02
CA ALA A 94 -4.71 6.05 12.25
C ALA A 94 -4.85 5.82 10.72
N PHE A 95 -4.73 4.57 10.25
CA PHE A 95 -4.92 4.20 8.85
C PHE A 95 -6.21 3.42 8.62
N ALA A 96 -7.22 3.53 9.51
CA ALA A 96 -8.44 2.74 9.40
C ALA A 96 -9.20 2.92 8.08
N GLY A 97 -9.08 4.08 7.43
CA GLY A 97 -9.63 4.34 6.09
C GLY A 97 -8.91 3.61 4.95
N VAL A 98 -7.68 3.17 5.17
CA VAL A 98 -6.88 2.40 4.20
C VAL A 98 -7.22 0.92 4.38
N ARG A 99 -8.18 0.42 3.61
CA ARG A 99 -8.71 -0.95 3.73
C ARG A 99 -7.60 -2.01 3.81
N GLU A 100 -6.53 -1.81 3.07
CA GLU A 100 -5.44 -2.79 2.97
C GLU A 100 -4.43 -2.72 4.12
N MET A 101 -4.56 -1.76 5.03
CA MET A 101 -3.82 -1.72 6.30
C MET A 101 -4.53 -2.49 7.42
N THR A 102 -5.85 -2.60 7.34
CA THR A 102 -6.69 -3.14 8.43
C THR A 102 -7.12 -4.58 8.19
N GLU A 103 -7.35 -4.98 6.94
CA GLU A 103 -7.89 -6.31 6.63
C GLU A 103 -7.12 -7.02 5.51
N PRO A 104 -7.01 -8.36 5.56
CA PRO A 104 -6.53 -9.13 4.43
C PRO A 104 -7.42 -8.88 3.20
N ALA A 105 -6.81 -8.40 2.11
CA ALA A 105 -7.53 -8.10 0.88
C ALA A 105 -7.49 -9.28 -0.09
N GLU A 106 -8.66 -9.71 -0.56
CA GLU A 106 -8.76 -10.69 -1.65
C GLU A 106 -8.08 -10.19 -2.93
N SER A 107 -7.42 -11.12 -3.62
CA SER A 107 -6.74 -10.89 -4.88
C SER A 107 -6.84 -12.12 -5.76
N LEU A 108 -6.87 -11.90 -7.06
CA LEU A 108 -6.84 -12.94 -8.08
C LEU A 108 -5.69 -12.65 -9.02
N ILE A 109 -4.92 -13.68 -9.36
CA ILE A 109 -3.88 -13.61 -10.40
C ILE A 109 -4.06 -14.76 -11.36
N SER A 110 -3.87 -14.49 -12.65
CA SER A 110 -3.81 -15.54 -13.67
C SER A 110 -2.36 -15.78 -14.05
N LEU A 111 -1.89 -17.01 -13.91
CA LEU A 111 -0.55 -17.43 -14.30
C LEU A 111 -0.65 -18.19 -15.62
N VAL A 112 0.10 -17.75 -16.64
CA VAL A 112 0.19 -18.45 -17.92
C VAL A 112 1.50 -19.24 -17.95
N LYS A 113 1.42 -20.53 -18.30
CA LYS A 113 2.61 -21.35 -18.47
C LYS A 113 3.39 -20.88 -19.70
N THR A 114 4.65 -20.56 -19.51
CA THR A 114 5.63 -20.33 -20.59
C THR A 114 6.49 -21.57 -20.77
N SER A 115 7.35 -21.60 -21.80
CA SER A 115 8.23 -22.75 -22.06
C SER A 115 9.10 -23.14 -20.86
N ASN A 116 9.52 -22.16 -20.06
CA ASN A 116 10.49 -22.37 -18.97
C ASN A 116 9.99 -21.91 -17.58
N SER A 117 8.79 -21.31 -17.46
CA SER A 117 8.30 -20.78 -16.18
C SER A 117 6.78 -20.53 -16.19
N TRP A 118 6.29 -19.81 -15.20
CA TRP A 118 4.95 -19.22 -15.15
C TRP A 118 5.08 -17.70 -15.18
N LYS A 119 4.21 -17.03 -15.93
CA LYS A 119 4.14 -15.58 -15.99
C LYS A 119 2.80 -15.11 -15.43
N ALA A 120 2.83 -14.18 -14.48
CA ALA A 120 1.65 -13.45 -14.07
C ALA A 120 1.14 -12.57 -15.22
N ASN A 121 -0.16 -12.66 -15.50
CA ASN A 121 -0.87 -11.86 -16.48
C ASN A 121 -1.70 -10.77 -15.80
#